data_AF-A0A949PIQ1-F1
#
_entry.id   AF-A0A949PIQ1-F1
#
_cell.length_a   1.000
_cell.length_b   1.000
_cell.length_c   1.000
_cell.angle_alpha   90.00
_cell.angle_beta   90.00
_cell.angle_gamma   90.00
#
_symmetry.space_group_name_H-M   'P 1'
#
loop_
_entity.id
_entity.type
_entity.pdbx_description
1 polymer ?
#
loop_
_entity_poly.entity_id
_entity_poly.type
_entity_poly.pdbx_seq_one_letter_code
_entity_poly.pdbx_strand_id
1 'polypeptide(L)'
;MKHVLIGGCLTALLSLQIAPASAQDTQLLWGDTHLHSSYSTDAFMAGNRSADPDTAYRLAKGEPVVHPFSRSRVQLTRPLDFLVVADHAEFFGIL
;
A
#
# COMPACT_ATOMS: atom_id res chain seq x y z
N MET A 1 -45.47 58.11 30.28
CA MET A 1 -44.30 58.68 29.57
C MET A 1 -43.09 57.80 29.86
N LYS A 2 -42.64 57.06 28.83
CA LYS A 2 -41.30 56.49 28.58
C LYS A 2 -40.53 55.87 29.77
N HIS A 3 -40.66 54.56 29.92
CA HIS A 3 -39.79 53.73 30.76
C HIS A 3 -38.42 53.49 30.09
N VAL A 4 -37.42 53.36 30.96
CA VAL A 4 -35.98 53.29 30.72
C VAL A 4 -35.57 52.11 29.83
N LEU A 5 -34.71 52.38 28.85
CA LEU A 5 -34.01 51.37 28.03
C LEU A 5 -32.80 50.84 28.81
N ILE A 6 -32.82 49.56 29.19
CA ILE A 6 -31.61 48.81 29.53
C ILE A 6 -31.37 47.84 28.38
N GLY A 7 -30.52 48.27 27.43
CA GLY A 7 -30.07 47.44 26.32
C GLY A 7 -29.08 46.39 26.83
N GLY A 8 -29.55 45.18 27.08
CA GLY A 8 -28.69 44.03 27.35
C GLY A 8 -27.93 43.63 26.09
N CYS A 9 -26.62 43.86 26.08
CA CYS A 9 -25.72 43.37 25.04
C CYS A 9 -25.70 41.83 25.13
N LEU A 10 -26.43 41.16 24.26
CA LEU A 10 -26.44 39.71 24.16
C LEU A 10 -25.16 39.28 23.43
N THR A 11 -24.06 39.09 24.17
CA THR A 11 -22.85 38.47 23.63
C THR A 11 -23.12 37.00 23.36
N ALA A 12 -23.41 36.66 22.10
CA ALA A 12 -23.43 35.29 21.63
C ALA A 12 -21.99 34.74 21.68
N LEU A 13 -21.69 33.96 22.72
CA LEU A 13 -20.46 33.17 22.82
C LEU A 13 -20.58 32.00 21.84
N LEU A 14 -19.95 32.13 20.67
CA LEU A 14 -19.76 31.03 19.73
C LEU A 14 -18.68 30.10 20.30
N SER A 15 -19.09 28.99 20.92
CA SER A 15 -18.16 27.96 21.36
C SER A 15 -17.65 27.16 20.16
N LEU A 16 -16.36 27.31 19.85
CA LEU A 16 -15.69 26.49 18.86
C LEU A 16 -15.54 25.07 19.43
N GLN A 17 -16.39 24.15 18.99
CA GLN A 17 -16.23 22.73 19.33
C GLN A 17 -15.08 22.15 18.51
N ILE A 18 -13.94 21.93 19.16
CA ILE A 18 -12.84 21.14 18.59
C ILE A 18 -13.27 19.68 18.70
N ALA A 19 -13.67 19.07 17.59
CA ALA A 19 -13.85 17.62 17.55
C ALA A 19 -12.48 16.95 17.81
N PRO A 20 -12.41 15.94 18.69
CA PRO A 20 -11.18 15.18 18.84
C PRO A 20 -10.81 14.56 17.48
N ALA A 21 -9.54 14.62 17.11
CA ALA A 21 -9.06 13.85 15.98
C ALA A 21 -9.38 12.38 16.26
N SER A 22 -10.22 11.75 15.45
CA SER A 22 -10.45 10.32 15.55
C SER A 22 -9.12 9.63 15.31
N ALA A 23 -8.66 8.82 16.27
CA ALA A 23 -7.57 7.91 16.01
C ALA A 23 -8.00 7.03 14.83
N GLN A 24 -7.22 7.06 13.76
CA GLN A 24 -7.50 6.25 12.58
C GLN A 24 -7.38 4.78 13.00
N ASP A 25 -8.37 3.95 12.68
CA ASP A 25 -8.34 2.53 13.02
C ASP A 25 -7.09 1.88 12.40
N THR A 26 -6.33 1.15 13.20
CA THR A 26 -5.19 0.38 12.71
C THR A 26 -5.71 -0.73 11.80
N GLN A 27 -5.32 -0.70 10.53
CA GLN A 27 -5.66 -1.74 9.56
C GLN A 27 -4.60 -2.84 9.57
N LEU A 28 -5.01 -4.10 9.73
CA LEU A 28 -4.15 -5.26 9.50
C LEU A 28 -3.99 -5.49 7.99
N LEU A 29 -2.74 -5.46 7.51
CA LEU A 29 -2.38 -5.74 6.12
C LEU A 29 -1.51 -6.99 6.03
N TRP A 30 -1.69 -7.77 4.97
CA TRP A 30 -0.93 -8.98 4.65
C TRP A 30 -0.18 -8.76 3.34
N GLY A 31 1.14 -8.88 3.36
CA GLY A 31 1.96 -8.68 2.17
C GLY A 31 3.32 -9.34 2.29
N ASP A 32 4.04 -9.36 1.17
CA ASP A 32 5.41 -9.84 1.09
C ASP A 32 6.36 -8.64 1.07
N THR A 33 7.37 -8.67 1.93
CA THR A 33 8.33 -7.58 2.12
C THR A 33 9.64 -7.80 1.38
N HIS A 34 9.89 -8.98 0.82
CA HIS A 34 11.19 -9.34 0.24
C HIS A 34 11.06 -10.35 -0.89
N LEU A 35 10.76 -9.86 -2.10
CA LEU A 35 10.67 -10.69 -3.30
C LEU A 35 11.67 -10.23 -4.37
N HIS A 36 12.40 -11.19 -4.93
CA HIS A 36 13.32 -10.96 -6.06
C HIS A 36 12.63 -11.29 -7.38
N SER A 37 12.68 -10.37 -8.33
CA SER A 37 12.24 -10.53 -9.70
C SER A 37 13.37 -11.01 -10.61
N SER A 38 13.08 -11.27 -11.89
CA SER A 38 14.10 -11.60 -12.89
C SER A 38 15.10 -10.48 -13.16
N TYR A 39 14.91 -9.28 -12.60
CA TYR A 39 15.90 -8.19 -12.66
C TYR A 39 16.95 -8.29 -11.55
N SER A 40 16.69 -9.06 -10.49
CA SER A 40 17.70 -9.31 -9.47
C SER A 40 18.79 -10.25 -9.99
N THR A 41 20.02 -9.97 -9.58
CA THR A 41 21.21 -10.69 -10.00
C THR A 41 21.19 -12.16 -9.64
N ASP A 42 20.77 -12.49 -8.42
CA ASP A 42 20.67 -13.85 -7.90
C ASP A 42 19.57 -14.66 -8.60
N ALA A 43 18.38 -14.08 -8.78
CA ALA A 43 17.27 -14.69 -9.49
C ALA A 43 17.63 -14.92 -10.97
N PHE A 44 18.30 -13.94 -11.58
CA PHE A 44 18.85 -14.09 -12.92
C PHE A 44 19.93 -15.19 -12.93
N MET A 45 20.89 -15.24 -12.03
CA MET A 45 21.89 -16.31 -12.01
C MET A 45 21.26 -17.70 -11.77
N ALA A 46 20.15 -17.78 -11.04
CA ALA A 46 19.36 -18.99 -10.84
C ALA A 46 18.52 -19.41 -12.08
N GLY A 47 18.59 -18.66 -13.18
CA GLY A 47 17.91 -18.99 -14.43
C GLY A 47 16.48 -18.43 -14.55
N ASN A 48 16.02 -17.61 -13.60
CA ASN A 48 14.76 -16.90 -13.75
C ASN A 48 14.92 -15.77 -14.81
N ARG A 49 14.33 -15.96 -15.98
CA ARG A 49 14.38 -15.00 -17.11
C ARG A 49 13.04 -14.35 -17.42
N SER A 50 11.97 -14.71 -16.71
CA SER A 50 10.60 -14.36 -17.14
C SER A 50 9.63 -13.98 -16.03
N ALA A 51 9.95 -14.20 -14.75
CA ALA A 51 9.17 -13.62 -13.65
C ALA A 51 9.72 -12.25 -13.29
N ASP A 52 9.39 -11.26 -14.11
CA ASP A 52 9.72 -9.85 -13.95
C ASP A 52 8.82 -9.16 -12.89
N PRO A 53 9.06 -7.87 -12.56
CA PRO A 53 8.23 -7.15 -11.59
C PRO A 53 6.74 -7.10 -11.96
N ASP A 54 6.37 -7.07 -13.24
CA ASP A 54 4.96 -7.11 -13.66
C ASP A 54 4.33 -8.48 -13.34
N THR A 55 5.04 -9.56 -13.63
CA THR A 55 4.62 -10.91 -13.26
C THR A 55 4.42 -11.04 -11.75
N ALA A 56 5.35 -10.50 -10.95
CA ALA A 56 5.25 -10.49 -9.50
C ALA A 56 4.03 -9.67 -9.02
N TYR A 57 3.82 -8.48 -9.57
CA TYR A 57 2.69 -7.62 -9.25
C TYR A 57 1.35 -8.26 -9.59
N ARG A 58 1.25 -8.92 -10.76
CA ARG A 58 0.06 -9.67 -11.17
C ARG A 58 -0.23 -10.85 -10.24
N LEU A 59 0.79 -11.62 -9.88
CA LEU A 59 0.64 -12.70 -8.90
C LEU A 59 0.14 -12.16 -7.54
N ALA A 60 0.69 -11.05 -7.07
CA ALA A 60 0.26 -10.39 -5.83
C ALA A 60 -1.20 -9.89 -5.90
N LYS A 61 -1.67 -9.40 -7.05
CA LYS A 61 -3.09 -9.10 -7.28
C LYS A 61 -4.00 -10.34 -7.33
N GLY A 62 -3.44 -11.55 -7.22
CA GLY A 62 -4.16 -12.81 -7.33
C GLY A 62 -4.47 -13.21 -8.77
N GLU A 63 -3.82 -12.60 -9.77
CA GLU A 63 -3.93 -13.05 -11.15
C GLU A 63 -3.10 -14.32 -11.38
N PRO A 64 -3.55 -15.24 -12.24
CA PRO A 64 -2.75 -16.41 -12.56
C PRO A 64 -1.55 -16.04 -13.45
N VAL A 65 -0.37 -16.55 -13.10
CA VAL A 65 0.87 -16.39 -13.85
C VAL A 65 1.43 -17.75 -14.28
N VAL A 66 2.40 -17.75 -15.19
CA VAL A 66 3.09 -18.97 -15.64
C VAL A 66 4.40 -19.08 -14.88
N HIS A 67 4.63 -20.21 -14.20
CA HIS A 67 5.87 -20.46 -13.50
C HIS A 67 7.05 -20.52 -14.49
N PRO A 68 8.17 -19.78 -14.24
CA PRO A 68 9.28 -19.69 -15.19
C PRO A 68 9.85 -21.04 -15.62
N PHE A 69 9.98 -21.98 -14.67
CA PHE A 69 10.60 -23.30 -14.89
C PHE A 69 9.61 -24.40 -15.26
N SER A 70 8.72 -24.79 -14.33
CA SER A 70 7.72 -25.86 -14.55
C SER A 70 6.68 -25.55 -15.62
N ARG A 71 6.54 -24.29 -16.04
CA ARG A 71 5.51 -23.80 -16.99
C ARG A 71 4.07 -24.02 -16.52
N SER A 72 3.87 -24.43 -15.27
CA SER A 72 2.55 -24.59 -14.67
C SER A 72 1.90 -23.23 -14.40
N ARG A 73 0.57 -23.20 -14.37
CA ARG A 73 -0.18 -22.04 -13.90
C ARG A 73 -0.06 -21.94 -12.37
N VAL A 74 0.30 -20.77 -11.87
CA VAL A 74 0.40 -20.46 -10.43
C VAL A 74 -0.50 -19.28 -10.12
N GLN A 75 -1.22 -19.34 -9.00
CA GLN A 75 -2.12 -18.28 -8.55
C GLN A 75 -2.21 -18.33 -7.02
N LEU A 76 -2.17 -17.17 -6.36
CA LEU A 76 -2.42 -17.09 -4.93
C LEU A 76 -3.91 -17.34 -4.64
N THR A 77 -4.20 -18.02 -3.53
CA THR A 77 -5.59 -18.23 -3.07
C THR A 77 -6.23 -16.94 -2.55
N ARG A 78 -5.42 -15.98 -2.11
CA ARG A 78 -5.82 -14.64 -1.69
C ARG A 78 -4.81 -13.61 -2.25
N PRO A 79 -5.27 -12.49 -2.81
CA PRO A 79 -4.40 -11.36 -3.15
C PRO A 79 -3.66 -10.81 -1.93
N LEU A 80 -2.47 -10.28 -2.15
CA LEU A 80 -1.72 -9.53 -1.13
C LEU A 80 -2.23 -8.09 -1.06
N ASP A 81 -2.22 -7.54 0.15
CA ASP A 81 -2.54 -6.13 0.38
C ASP A 81 -1.37 -5.22 -0.06
N PHE A 82 -0.14 -5.74 -0.04
CA PHE A 82 1.05 -5.09 -0.61
C PHE A 82 2.11 -6.12 -1.05
N LEU A 83 3.00 -5.69 -1.94
CA LEU A 83 4.19 -6.44 -2.36
C LEU A 83 5.38 -5.48 -2.43
N VAL A 84 6.53 -5.92 -1.92
CA VAL A 84 7.82 -5.26 -2.12
C VAL A 84 8.68 -6.12 -3.04
N VAL A 85 9.01 -5.58 -4.21
CA VAL A 85 10.06 -6.13 -5.07
C VAL A 85 11.39 -5.55 -4.61
N ALA A 86 12.24 -6.40 -4.02
CA ALA A 86 13.48 -6.05 -3.34
C ALA A 86 14.68 -6.66 -4.08
N ASP A 87 14.85 -6.30 -5.35
CA ASP A 87 15.96 -6.78 -6.17
C ASP A 87 17.31 -6.28 -5.63
N HIS A 88 18.36 -7.09 -5.87
CA HIS A 88 19.74 -6.66 -5.60
C HIS A 88 20.08 -5.37 -6.36
N ALA A 89 20.67 -4.41 -5.66
CA ALA A 89 21.19 -3.19 -6.27
C ALA A 89 22.54 -3.44 -6.96
N GLU A 90 23.29 -4.44 -6.50
CA GLU A 90 24.53 -4.86 -7.13
C GLU A 90 24.25 -5.25 -8.59
N PHE A 91 25.09 -4.79 -9.53
CA PHE A 91 24.96 -5.07 -10.96
C PHE A 91 23.64 -4.63 -11.63
N PHE A 92 22.82 -3.82 -10.96
CA PHE A 92 21.59 -3.29 -11.55
C PHE A 92 21.92 -2.47 -12.81
N GLY A 93 21.31 -2.82 -13.94
CA GLY A 93 21.54 -2.19 -15.26
C GLY A 93 22.73 -2.75 -16.05
N ILE A 94 23.45 -3.75 -15.55
CA ILE A 94 24.51 -4.46 -16.28
C ILE A 94 24.01 -5.80 -16.84
N LEU A 95 23.15 -6.49 -16.09
CA LEU A 95 22.50 -7.74 -16.48
C LEU A 95 21.20 -7.52 -17.25
#